data_AF-H6BNW1-F1
#
_entry.id   AF-H6BNW1-F1
#
_cell.length_a   1.000
_cell.length_b   1.000
_cell.length_c   1.000
_cell.angle_alpha   90.00
_cell.angle_beta   90.00
_cell.angle_gamma   90.00
#
_symmetry.space_group_name_H-M   'P 1'
#
loop_
_entity.id
_entity.type
_entity.pdbx_description
1 polymer ?
#
loop_
_entity_poly.entity_id
_entity_poly.type
_entity_poly.pdbx_seq_one_letter_code
_entity_poly.pdbx_strand_id
1 'polypeptide(L)'
;MFLSSRANPPKPLRLGGGGSSERYLSIKSLLPSTPIPSPSLPSILPRHGKKPPKLNSRRIVRGLLWLSLLIGVYYLARSGNAPKPGFTDLSSSTSRGRVHEIVDAAKTNVPKHATPVIVTDSKGKQQYWTISIPPGLGFPLSSTEYADICSQAEQVARQVAGRHGGSKLIHGHDAYMQSDPNYVDVEEAQTRNLLPKPKDDTVSAAAAATSGHILSTTKLNDDLPICSRSLTYVLDATDAGLGSALLGMWLSYGLAAQENRTFFIDDTFFCYGNYSTFFSTNTTTTTASGQSCRPPPPSQRVPCPRQARHLVVTGATTRWIFGDAFHQHYTQRQIFDMARKGYEALFKLRDDDAEYVRSRAEKLRSRGGGGSSPSALPSVRVNGRGYLELNDNSDNKNGLLGIHIRRGDRHPLESAYRLSYLPPDRYMAAARRLVGQSEQWTLLLASDDPNMYDHPALADTVVRAQQRISLASKKKLGDGGLGWEGGFFKDVFWSLGLPAHVENEKHVGSPAPTKKANGDAHQQQRPKEYDHSSLSPVRDYKTNPTEEALKLRELLGRAYLLDLAMLAQSDKVVCGVSSNACRILAVMLGWDRAFENKDWINVDYGDGGGGEGDYGWSVFDY
;
A
#
# COMPACT_ATOMS: atom_id res chain seq x y z
N MET A 1 -62.87 -11.66 34.08
CA MET A 1 -63.95 -11.49 33.09
C MET A 1 -63.40 -10.68 31.93
N PHE A 2 -63.53 -11.22 30.70
CA PHE A 2 -63.64 -10.57 29.35
C PHE A 2 -62.86 -9.26 29.07
N LEU A 3 -62.18 -8.97 27.95
CA LEU A 3 -62.05 -9.48 26.57
C LEU A 3 -60.87 -8.72 25.91
N SER A 4 -60.04 -9.39 25.08
CA SER A 4 -59.90 -9.21 23.61
C SER A 4 -59.28 -7.90 23.06
N SER A 5 -58.14 -8.04 22.37
CA SER A 5 -57.94 -7.70 20.93
C SER A 5 -56.47 -7.92 20.54
N ARG A 6 -56.13 -8.99 19.80
CA ARG A 6 -55.97 -9.07 18.33
C ARG A 6 -55.01 -8.05 17.71
N ALA A 7 -53.80 -8.51 17.35
CA ALA A 7 -52.96 -7.93 16.31
C ALA A 7 -52.66 -9.01 15.25
N ASN A 8 -52.95 -8.67 13.99
CA ASN A 8 -52.77 -9.53 12.81
C ASN A 8 -51.30 -9.56 12.35
N PRO A 9 -50.77 -10.70 11.86
CA PRO A 9 -49.51 -10.74 11.13
C PRO A 9 -49.68 -10.31 9.65
N PRO A 10 -48.59 -9.86 8.99
CA PRO A 10 -48.64 -9.13 7.71
C PRO A 10 -48.94 -10.01 6.49
N LYS A 11 -49.57 -9.39 5.49
CA LYS A 11 -49.92 -9.97 4.17
C LYS A 11 -48.66 -10.10 3.28
N PRO A 12 -48.44 -11.24 2.61
CA PRO A 12 -47.39 -11.39 1.60
C PRO A 12 -47.74 -10.69 0.28
N LEU A 13 -46.68 -10.25 -0.42
CA LEU A 13 -46.69 -9.39 -1.61
C LEU A 13 -47.29 -10.09 -2.86
N ARG A 14 -48.09 -9.31 -3.61
CA ARG A 14 -48.62 -9.65 -4.94
C ARG A 14 -47.56 -9.43 -6.03
N LEU A 15 -47.37 -10.41 -6.91
CA LEU A 15 -46.93 -10.17 -8.28
C LEU A 15 -48.07 -10.53 -9.22
N GLY A 16 -48.65 -9.51 -9.85
CA GLY A 16 -49.59 -9.65 -10.96
C GLY A 16 -48.84 -9.69 -12.29
N GLY A 17 -49.35 -10.49 -13.22
CA GLY A 17 -48.85 -10.58 -14.58
C GLY A 17 -49.65 -11.54 -15.45
N GLY A 18 -50.94 -11.25 -15.64
CA GLY A 18 -51.70 -11.61 -16.84
C GLY A 18 -52.16 -13.07 -17.04
N GLY A 19 -53.47 -13.29 -16.92
CA GLY A 19 -54.16 -14.36 -17.66
C GLY A 19 -54.42 -15.66 -16.91
N SER A 20 -55.54 -15.68 -16.17
CA SER A 20 -56.31 -16.86 -15.72
C SER A 20 -55.63 -17.93 -14.83
N SER A 21 -56.17 -18.06 -13.60
CA SER A 21 -56.01 -19.13 -12.60
C SER A 21 -54.87 -18.93 -11.57
N GLU A 22 -55.22 -18.39 -10.39
CA GLU A 22 -54.35 -18.30 -9.22
C GLU A 22 -54.20 -19.66 -8.50
N ARG A 23 -52.96 -20.16 -8.32
CA ARG A 23 -52.62 -21.25 -7.38
C ARG A 23 -51.37 -20.90 -6.57
N TYR A 24 -51.53 -20.82 -5.25
CA TYR A 24 -50.46 -20.60 -4.28
C TYR A 24 -49.69 -21.89 -4.01
N LEU A 25 -48.37 -21.88 -4.18
CA LEU A 25 -47.48 -23.01 -3.86
C LEU A 25 -47.08 -22.95 -2.38
N SER A 26 -47.59 -23.92 -1.62
CA SER A 26 -47.28 -24.16 -0.21
C SER A 26 -46.10 -25.14 -0.11
N ILE A 27 -45.11 -24.80 0.73
CA ILE A 27 -43.85 -25.54 0.99
C ILE A 27 -44.07 -26.96 1.57
N LYS A 28 -45.32 -27.40 1.72
CA LYS A 28 -45.69 -28.74 2.19
C LYS A 28 -45.39 -29.89 1.22
N SER A 29 -44.85 -29.63 0.02
CA SER A 29 -44.51 -30.67 -0.96
C SER A 29 -43.03 -31.12 -0.94
N LEU A 30 -42.19 -30.55 -0.06
CA LEU A 30 -40.76 -30.89 0.03
C LEU A 30 -40.38 -31.67 1.29
N LEU A 31 -41.35 -32.23 2.02
CA LEU A 31 -41.09 -33.11 3.16
C LEU A 31 -41.57 -34.54 2.85
N PRO A 32 -40.68 -35.55 2.90
CA PRO A 32 -41.04 -36.94 2.64
C PRO A 32 -41.92 -37.51 3.76
N SER A 33 -42.99 -38.19 3.34
CA SER A 33 -44.07 -38.73 4.15
C SER A 33 -43.88 -40.22 4.44
N THR A 34 -43.05 -40.57 5.42
CA THR A 34 -43.19 -41.84 6.17
C THR A 34 -42.77 -41.67 7.64
N PRO A 35 -43.50 -42.28 8.59
CA PRO A 35 -43.32 -42.04 10.01
C PRO A 35 -42.15 -42.82 10.61
N ILE A 36 -41.38 -42.13 11.45
CA ILE A 36 -40.32 -42.68 12.32
C ILE A 36 -40.97 -43.48 13.45
N PRO A 37 -40.59 -44.75 13.70
CA PRO A 37 -41.09 -45.51 14.85
C PRO A 37 -40.35 -45.15 16.14
N SER A 38 -41.12 -44.88 17.19
CA SER A 38 -40.72 -44.66 18.58
C SER A 38 -40.22 -45.96 19.27
N PRO A 39 -39.43 -45.86 20.35
CA PRO A 39 -38.74 -46.99 20.95
C PRO A 39 -39.67 -47.88 21.80
N SER A 40 -39.58 -49.20 21.63
CA SER A 40 -40.29 -50.18 22.45
C SER A 40 -39.51 -50.52 23.73
N LEU A 41 -40.20 -50.43 24.87
CA LEU A 41 -39.76 -50.99 26.16
C LEU A 41 -39.69 -52.52 26.09
N PRO A 42 -38.76 -53.18 26.81
CA PRO A 42 -38.71 -54.64 26.86
C PRO A 42 -39.79 -55.19 27.81
N SER A 43 -40.55 -56.15 27.30
CA SER A 43 -41.59 -56.89 28.00
C SER A 43 -41.01 -57.85 29.06
N ILE A 44 -41.46 -57.68 30.30
CA ILE A 44 -41.38 -58.67 31.38
C ILE A 44 -42.41 -59.76 31.07
N LEU A 45 -41.96 -60.97 30.67
CA LEU A 45 -42.54 -62.29 30.94
C LEU A 45 -41.74 -63.37 30.16
N PRO A 46 -41.42 -64.54 30.77
CA PRO A 46 -40.42 -65.46 30.23
C PRO A 46 -41.01 -66.43 29.21
N ARG A 47 -40.41 -66.50 28.02
CA ARG A 47 -40.67 -67.56 27.05
C ARG A 47 -39.62 -68.66 27.19
N HIS A 48 -40.06 -69.87 27.54
CA HIS A 48 -39.21 -71.06 27.64
C HIS A 48 -38.48 -71.35 26.32
N GLY A 49 -37.17 -71.11 26.30
CA GLY A 49 -36.25 -71.51 25.24
C GLY A 49 -35.31 -72.61 25.74
N LYS A 50 -35.06 -73.59 24.86
CA LYS A 50 -34.30 -74.83 25.12
C LYS A 50 -32.88 -74.55 25.65
N LYS A 51 -32.41 -75.40 26.57
CA LYS A 51 -31.08 -75.28 27.20
C LYS A 51 -29.96 -75.38 26.13
N PRO A 52 -29.05 -74.39 26.02
CA PRO A 52 -27.88 -74.53 25.16
C PRO A 52 -26.88 -75.55 25.75
N PRO A 53 -26.06 -76.20 24.91
CA PRO A 53 -25.05 -77.16 25.37
C PRO A 53 -24.00 -76.48 26.25
N LYS A 54 -23.52 -77.19 27.28
CA LYS A 54 -22.48 -76.71 28.20
C LYS A 54 -21.16 -76.54 27.44
N LEU A 55 -20.90 -75.35 26.93
CA LEU A 55 -19.58 -74.94 26.47
C LEU A 55 -18.66 -74.82 27.68
N ASN A 56 -17.58 -75.61 27.71
CA ASN A 56 -16.54 -75.55 28.75
C ASN A 56 -15.76 -74.23 28.65
N SER A 57 -16.34 -73.19 29.24
CA SER A 57 -15.93 -71.78 29.24
C SER A 57 -14.44 -71.57 29.56
N ARG A 58 -13.83 -72.42 30.40
CA ARG A 58 -12.42 -72.25 30.80
C ARG A 58 -11.41 -72.43 29.67
N ARG A 59 -11.69 -73.27 28.66
CA ARG A 59 -10.74 -73.47 27.55
C ARG A 59 -10.82 -72.36 26.50
N ILE A 60 -12.03 -71.85 26.24
CA ILE A 60 -12.26 -70.79 25.26
C ILE A 60 -11.72 -69.46 25.77
N VAL A 61 -11.93 -69.14 27.06
CA VAL A 61 -11.40 -67.92 27.67
C VAL A 61 -9.87 -67.92 27.69
N ARG A 62 -9.24 -69.06 27.97
CA ARG A 62 -7.77 -69.19 27.90
C ARG A 62 -7.25 -69.03 26.46
N GLY A 63 -7.96 -69.56 25.48
CA GLY A 63 -7.61 -69.38 24.06
C GLY A 63 -7.68 -67.91 23.62
N LEU A 64 -8.72 -67.19 24.02
CA LEU A 64 -8.86 -65.75 23.71
C LEU A 64 -7.79 -64.88 24.37
N LEU A 65 -7.38 -65.21 25.61
CA LEU A 65 -6.29 -64.52 26.30
C LEU A 65 -4.93 -64.77 25.65
N TRP A 66 -4.66 -66.01 25.19
CA TRP A 66 -3.42 -66.30 24.45
C TRP A 66 -3.39 -65.62 23.09
N LEU A 67 -4.53 -65.56 22.41
CA LEU A 67 -4.66 -64.87 21.13
C LEU A 67 -4.44 -63.36 21.29
N SER A 68 -5.00 -62.73 22.33
CA SER A 68 -4.78 -61.31 22.58
C SER A 68 -3.33 -60.99 22.93
N LEU A 69 -2.67 -61.87 23.70
CA LEU A 69 -1.25 -61.73 24.03
C LEU A 69 -0.37 -61.85 22.79
N LEU A 70 -0.63 -62.83 21.91
CA LEU A 70 0.10 -63.02 20.65
C LEU A 70 -0.05 -61.82 19.70
N ILE A 71 -1.27 -61.28 19.59
CA ILE A 71 -1.52 -60.07 18.79
C ILE A 71 -0.77 -58.88 19.39
N GLY A 72 -0.77 -58.71 20.72
CA GLY A 72 -0.04 -57.64 21.41
C GLY A 72 1.47 -57.71 21.16
N VAL A 73 2.06 -58.90 21.25
CA VAL A 73 3.50 -59.11 20.98
C VAL A 73 3.84 -58.83 19.52
N TYR A 74 2.99 -59.23 18.57
CA TYR A 74 3.18 -58.96 17.15
C TYR A 74 3.21 -57.44 16.85
N TYR A 75 2.31 -56.67 17.46
CA TYR A 75 2.29 -55.21 17.28
C TYR A 75 3.50 -54.52 17.94
N LEU A 76 3.94 -55.00 19.11
CA LEU A 76 5.15 -54.47 19.77
C LEU A 76 6.42 -54.77 18.96
N ALA A 77 6.54 -55.96 18.38
CA ALA A 77 7.66 -56.32 17.52
C ALA A 77 7.71 -55.50 16.22
N ARG A 78 6.56 -55.15 15.65
CA ARG A 78 6.47 -54.30 14.45
C ARG A 78 6.71 -52.81 14.75
N SER A 79 6.45 -52.36 15.97
CA SER A 79 6.67 -50.97 16.40
C SER A 79 8.14 -50.63 16.64
N GLY A 80 9.04 -51.63 16.77
CA GLY A 80 10.42 -51.40 17.19
C GLY A 80 11.40 -50.93 16.11
N ASN A 81 11.08 -51.10 14.81
CA ASN A 81 12.06 -50.92 13.73
C ASN A 81 11.51 -50.11 12.53
N ALA A 82 11.02 -48.90 12.79
CA ALA A 82 10.83 -47.90 11.73
C ALA A 82 11.43 -46.56 12.17
N PRO A 83 12.52 -46.07 11.56
CA PRO A 83 12.98 -44.71 11.79
C PRO A 83 11.93 -43.77 11.19
N LYS A 84 11.12 -43.15 12.05
CA LYS A 84 10.23 -42.06 11.64
C LYS A 84 11.06 -40.78 11.59
N PRO A 85 11.27 -40.15 10.43
CA PRO A 85 11.71 -38.76 10.42
C PRO A 85 10.62 -37.93 11.09
N GLY A 86 10.98 -37.19 12.14
CA GLY A 86 10.05 -36.36 12.91
C GLY A 86 9.48 -35.26 12.01
N PHE A 87 8.15 -35.26 11.84
CA PHE A 87 7.41 -34.19 11.20
C PHE A 87 6.65 -33.40 12.28
N THR A 88 6.75 -32.08 12.21
CA THR A 88 6.19 -31.10 13.15
C THR A 88 4.79 -30.66 12.70
N ASP A 89 3.88 -30.45 13.66
CA ASP A 89 2.53 -29.95 13.40
C ASP A 89 2.56 -28.46 13.01
N LEU A 90 1.94 -28.16 11.87
CA LEU A 90 1.63 -26.83 11.39
C LEU A 90 0.16 -26.54 11.73
N SER A 91 -0.14 -25.39 12.29
CA SER A 91 -1.54 -24.95 12.44
C SER A 91 -1.70 -23.60 11.76
N SER A 92 -2.56 -23.55 10.73
CA SER A 92 -2.97 -22.33 10.04
C SER A 92 -4.35 -21.90 10.51
N SER A 93 -4.56 -20.59 10.74
CA SER A 93 -5.87 -20.02 11.09
C SER A 93 -6.32 -19.06 10.02
N THR A 94 -7.32 -19.44 9.23
CA THR A 94 -7.94 -18.56 8.21
C THR A 94 -9.26 -18.03 8.74
N SER A 95 -9.39 -16.70 8.85
CA SER A 95 -10.65 -16.05 9.24
C SER A 95 -11.39 -15.52 8.01
N ARG A 96 -12.23 -16.37 7.42
CA ARG A 96 -13.44 -15.94 6.69
C ARG A 96 -14.51 -16.96 7.00
N GLY A 97 -15.47 -16.57 7.84
CA GLY A 97 -16.43 -17.44 8.54
C GLY A 97 -16.73 -18.78 7.86
N ARG A 98 -16.09 -19.84 8.35
CA ARG A 98 -16.55 -21.24 8.41
C ARG A 98 -15.41 -22.10 8.98
N VAL A 99 -15.74 -22.82 10.05
CA VAL A 99 -15.14 -24.06 10.59
C VAL A 99 -13.61 -24.17 10.58
N HIS A 100 -13.06 -24.22 11.79
CA HIS A 100 -11.67 -24.56 12.09
C HIS A 100 -11.29 -25.94 11.54
N GLU A 101 -10.42 -25.98 10.53
CA GLU A 101 -9.75 -27.21 10.13
C GLU A 101 -8.29 -27.13 10.60
N ILE A 102 -7.95 -27.99 11.57
CA ILE A 102 -6.59 -28.22 12.04
C ILE A 102 -5.94 -29.09 10.97
N VAL A 103 -4.97 -28.57 10.23
CA VAL A 103 -4.35 -29.30 9.14
C VAL A 103 -2.90 -29.67 9.48
N ASP A 104 -2.71 -30.91 9.95
CA ASP A 104 -1.41 -31.54 10.20
C ASP A 104 -0.55 -31.52 8.92
N ALA A 105 0.67 -30.97 8.98
CA ALA A 105 1.58 -30.96 7.84
C ALA A 105 2.68 -32.02 7.98
N ALA A 106 2.35 -33.25 7.60
CA ALA A 106 3.25 -33.96 6.69
C ALA A 106 3.47 -33.09 5.42
N LYS A 107 4.51 -33.36 4.62
CA LYS A 107 4.92 -32.65 3.36
C LYS A 107 3.83 -32.15 2.38
N THR A 108 2.54 -32.42 2.61
CA THR A 108 1.37 -32.16 1.78
C THR A 108 0.50 -30.96 2.17
N ASN A 109 0.65 -30.33 3.35
CA ASN A 109 -0.32 -29.32 3.85
C ASN A 109 0.25 -27.94 4.21
N VAL A 110 1.09 -27.36 3.35
CA VAL A 110 1.43 -25.92 3.46
C VAL A 110 0.30 -25.08 2.82
N PRO A 111 -0.13 -23.96 3.44
CA PRO A 111 -1.18 -23.11 2.87
C PRO A 111 -0.86 -22.71 1.43
N LYS A 112 -1.88 -22.72 0.57
CA LYS A 112 -1.72 -22.34 -0.85
C LYS A 112 -1.65 -20.81 -1.07
N HIS A 113 -1.95 -20.03 -0.05
CA HIS A 113 -1.90 -18.56 -0.06
C HIS A 113 -0.89 -18.07 0.98
N ALA A 114 -0.41 -16.84 0.81
CA ALA A 114 0.51 -16.23 1.75
C ALA A 114 -0.19 -15.96 3.09
N THR A 115 0.33 -16.49 4.19
CA THR A 115 -0.29 -16.35 5.52
C THR A 115 0.72 -16.51 6.66
N PRO A 116 0.53 -15.82 7.80
CA PRO A 116 1.24 -16.13 9.03
C PRO A 116 0.87 -17.54 9.54
N VAL A 117 1.86 -18.31 9.96
CA VAL A 117 1.69 -19.70 10.43
C VAL A 117 2.36 -19.91 11.78
N ILE A 118 1.73 -20.74 12.62
CA ILE A 118 2.31 -21.19 13.89
C ILE A 118 3.05 -22.49 13.63
N VAL A 119 4.31 -22.54 14.04
CA VAL A 119 5.21 -23.69 13.88
C VAL A 119 5.68 -24.19 15.25
N THR A 120 5.80 -25.50 15.38
CA THR A 120 6.26 -26.15 16.60
C THR A 120 7.67 -26.69 16.41
N ASP A 121 8.53 -26.59 17.44
CA ASP A 121 9.83 -27.26 17.41
C ASP A 121 9.64 -28.79 17.33
N SER A 122 10.63 -29.48 16.78
CA SER A 122 10.79 -30.95 16.72
C SER A 122 10.50 -31.67 18.06
N LYS A 123 10.71 -31.00 19.18
CA LYS A 123 10.45 -31.52 20.54
C LYS A 123 9.05 -31.22 21.07
N GLY A 124 8.22 -30.48 20.33
CA GLY A 124 6.85 -30.08 20.67
C GLY A 124 6.71 -29.12 21.87
N LYS A 125 7.81 -28.65 22.45
CA LYS A 125 7.81 -27.88 23.71
C LYS A 125 7.59 -26.38 23.53
N GLN A 126 8.00 -25.83 22.39
CA GLN A 126 7.89 -24.40 22.10
C GLN A 126 7.18 -24.16 20.77
N GLN A 127 6.31 -23.16 20.79
CA GLN A 127 5.62 -22.64 19.61
C GLN A 127 6.28 -21.34 19.20
N TYR A 128 6.51 -21.23 17.90
CA TYR A 128 6.96 -20.03 17.23
C TYR A 128 5.94 -19.67 16.16
N TRP A 129 6.09 -18.49 15.57
CA TRP A 129 5.35 -18.14 14.37
C TRP A 129 6.29 -17.58 13.30
N THR A 130 5.90 -17.75 12.06
CA THR A 130 6.61 -17.26 10.87
C THR A 130 5.59 -16.96 9.77
N ILE A 131 6.05 -16.59 8.58
CA ILE A 131 5.18 -16.37 7.43
C ILE A 131 5.49 -17.41 6.36
N SER A 132 4.44 -18.03 5.85
CA SER A 132 4.54 -18.95 4.72
C SER A 132 4.09 -18.24 3.45
N ILE A 133 5.03 -17.99 2.53
CA ILE A 133 4.76 -17.56 1.16
C ILE A 133 5.10 -18.72 0.22
N PRO A 134 4.10 -19.38 -0.39
CA PRO A 134 4.35 -20.45 -1.34
C PRO A 134 5.22 -19.99 -2.52
N PRO A 135 6.20 -20.80 -2.98
CA PRO A 135 7.12 -20.41 -4.05
C PRO A 135 6.45 -20.24 -5.42
N GLY A 136 5.23 -20.75 -5.59
CA GLY A 136 4.43 -20.55 -6.81
C GLY A 136 3.68 -19.21 -6.85
N LEU A 137 3.67 -18.45 -5.75
CA LEU A 137 3.18 -17.06 -5.78
C LEU A 137 4.27 -16.19 -6.38
N GLY A 138 3.92 -15.39 -7.38
CA GLY A 138 4.83 -14.41 -7.97
C GLY A 138 5.22 -13.33 -6.96
N PHE A 139 6.16 -12.47 -7.36
CA PHE A 139 6.49 -11.25 -6.64
C PHE A 139 6.26 -10.04 -7.54
N PRO A 140 5.74 -8.93 -7.01
CA PRO A 140 5.20 -8.76 -5.66
C PRO A 140 3.83 -9.45 -5.47
N LEU A 141 3.43 -9.67 -4.21
CA LEU A 141 2.05 -10.04 -3.88
C LEU A 141 1.09 -8.86 -4.11
N SER A 142 -0.21 -9.12 -4.14
CA SER A 142 -1.20 -8.04 -4.20
C SER A 142 -1.19 -7.20 -2.91
N SER A 143 -1.56 -5.92 -3.02
CA SER A 143 -1.67 -5.01 -1.88
C SER A 143 -2.62 -5.52 -0.80
N THR A 144 -3.70 -6.19 -1.20
CA THR A 144 -4.65 -6.85 -0.28
C THR A 144 -4.01 -8.01 0.46
N GLU A 145 -3.21 -8.84 -0.20
CA GLU A 145 -2.51 -9.95 0.47
C GLU A 145 -1.48 -9.43 1.47
N TYR A 146 -0.71 -8.39 1.12
CA TYR A 146 0.23 -7.77 2.06
C TYR A 146 -0.48 -7.20 3.30
N ALA A 147 -1.61 -6.51 3.11
CA ALA A 147 -2.41 -5.99 4.22
C ALA A 147 -3.00 -7.11 5.08
N ASP A 148 -3.49 -8.18 4.46
CA ASP A 148 -4.06 -9.35 5.15
C ASP A 148 -3.00 -10.03 6.01
N ILE A 149 -1.79 -10.27 5.48
CA ILE A 149 -0.66 -10.85 6.22
C ILE A 149 -0.36 -10.03 7.48
N CYS A 150 -0.20 -8.70 7.36
CA CYS A 150 0.11 -7.85 8.50
C CYS A 150 -1.03 -7.78 9.52
N SER A 151 -2.29 -7.77 9.07
CA SER A 151 -3.45 -7.77 9.97
C SER A 151 -3.58 -9.06 10.79
N GLN A 152 -3.21 -10.20 10.19
CA GLN A 152 -3.25 -11.51 10.83
C GLN A 152 -2.01 -11.75 11.73
N ALA A 153 -0.85 -11.24 11.33
CA ALA A 153 0.42 -11.44 12.04
C ALA A 153 0.34 -10.98 13.51
N GLU A 154 -0.31 -9.85 13.77
CA GLU A 154 -0.50 -9.32 15.12
C GLU A 154 -1.34 -10.26 16.01
N GLN A 155 -2.37 -10.89 15.44
CA GLN A 155 -3.21 -11.86 16.16
C GLN A 155 -2.45 -13.15 16.44
N VAL A 156 -1.70 -13.65 15.45
CA VAL A 156 -0.87 -14.85 15.57
C VAL A 156 0.23 -14.64 16.61
N ALA A 157 0.93 -13.51 16.57
CA ALA A 157 1.95 -13.15 17.55
C ALA A 157 1.41 -13.14 18.98
N ARG A 158 0.24 -12.50 19.22
CA ARG A 158 -0.43 -12.50 20.53
C ARG A 158 -0.82 -13.89 20.99
N GLN A 159 -1.31 -14.74 20.09
CA GLN A 159 -1.72 -16.11 20.41
C GLN A 159 -0.52 -16.95 20.89
N VAL A 160 0.63 -16.82 20.23
CA VAL A 160 1.86 -17.53 20.63
C VAL A 160 2.41 -16.97 21.95
N ALA A 161 2.47 -15.65 22.09
CA ALA A 161 2.95 -14.99 23.32
C ALA A 161 2.08 -15.32 24.55
N GLY A 162 0.75 -15.37 24.39
CA GLY A 162 -0.19 -15.69 25.46
C GLY A 162 -0.03 -17.10 26.05
N ARG A 163 0.47 -18.05 25.26
CA ARG A 163 0.76 -19.42 25.73
C ARG A 163 2.02 -19.53 26.57
N HIS A 164 3.00 -18.65 26.35
CA HIS A 164 4.27 -18.63 27.09
C HIS A 164 4.18 -17.86 28.42
N GLY A 165 2.96 -17.49 28.88
CA GLY A 165 2.75 -16.82 30.17
C GLY A 165 3.31 -15.39 30.25
N GLY A 166 3.77 -14.84 29.13
CA GLY A 166 4.50 -13.57 29.05
C GLY A 166 3.73 -12.49 28.31
N SER A 167 2.48 -12.19 28.70
CA SER A 167 1.81 -10.97 28.20
C SER A 167 2.15 -9.79 29.12
N LYS A 168 3.36 -9.26 28.99
CA LYS A 168 3.58 -7.85 29.31
C LYS A 168 3.43 -7.11 27.98
N LEU A 169 2.25 -6.57 27.74
CA LEU A 169 2.07 -5.52 26.74
C LEU A 169 2.96 -4.36 27.20
N ILE A 170 4.15 -4.24 26.63
CA ILE A 170 5.04 -3.12 26.92
C ILE A 170 4.51 -1.95 26.11
N HIS A 171 3.72 -1.11 26.77
CA HIS A 171 3.40 0.23 26.29
C HIS A 171 4.57 1.14 26.65
N GLY A 172 5.27 1.69 25.65
CA GLY A 172 6.39 2.61 25.88
C GLY A 172 7.14 2.99 24.59
N HIS A 173 8.01 4.00 24.69
CA HIS A 173 8.79 4.58 23.57
C HIS A 173 9.68 3.58 22.80
N ASP A 174 10.00 2.42 23.39
CA ASP A 174 10.86 1.39 22.77
C ASP A 174 10.09 0.25 22.09
N ALA A 175 8.75 0.28 22.10
CA ALA A 175 7.91 -0.77 21.50
C ALA A 175 8.20 -0.97 20.01
N TYR A 176 8.63 0.08 19.29
CA TYR A 176 8.92 -0.01 17.87
C TYR A 176 10.12 -0.90 17.55
N MET A 177 11.19 -0.83 18.35
CA MET A 177 12.45 -1.57 18.13
C MET A 177 12.45 -2.95 18.79
N GLN A 178 11.51 -3.21 19.68
CA GLN A 178 11.40 -4.49 20.35
C GLN A 178 11.19 -5.62 19.33
N SER A 179 11.97 -6.70 19.49
CA SER A 179 11.81 -7.90 18.68
C SER A 179 10.93 -8.92 19.42
N ASP A 180 9.95 -9.50 18.73
CA ASP A 180 9.16 -10.63 19.22
C ASP A 180 10.07 -11.86 19.30
N PRO A 181 10.32 -12.41 20.50
CA PRO A 181 11.17 -13.59 20.68
C PRO A 181 10.54 -14.87 20.10
N ASN A 182 9.22 -14.87 19.83
CA ASN A 182 8.51 -16.01 19.29
C ASN A 182 8.46 -16.02 17.75
N TYR A 183 8.92 -14.95 17.11
CA TYR A 183 9.00 -14.89 15.65
C TYR A 183 10.30 -15.56 15.16
N VAL A 184 10.17 -16.42 14.16
CA VAL A 184 11.29 -17.05 13.45
C VAL A 184 11.27 -16.58 12.00
N ASP A 185 12.41 -16.07 11.50
CA ASP A 185 12.54 -15.60 10.13
C ASP A 185 12.28 -16.75 9.12
N VAL A 186 11.79 -16.44 7.92
CA VAL A 186 11.40 -17.46 6.92
C VAL A 186 12.60 -18.33 6.52
N GLU A 187 13.77 -17.72 6.32
CA GLU A 187 14.99 -18.45 6.00
C GLU A 187 15.37 -19.39 7.16
N GLU A 188 15.30 -18.89 8.39
CA GLU A 188 15.61 -19.66 9.58
C GLU A 188 14.62 -20.83 9.76
N ALA A 189 13.32 -20.59 9.56
CA ALA A 189 12.30 -21.62 9.59
C ALA A 189 12.55 -22.70 8.53
N GLN A 190 12.99 -22.32 7.34
CA GLN A 190 13.40 -23.26 6.29
C GLN A 190 14.65 -24.07 6.68
N THR A 191 15.65 -23.44 7.29
CA THR A 191 16.87 -24.15 7.74
C THR A 191 16.59 -25.14 8.87
N ARG A 192 15.65 -24.80 9.77
CA ARG A 192 15.19 -25.65 10.87
C ARG A 192 14.17 -26.72 10.45
N ASN A 193 13.86 -26.81 9.14
CA ASN A 193 12.84 -27.71 8.57
C ASN A 193 11.41 -27.47 9.11
N LEU A 194 11.11 -26.26 9.59
CA LEU A 194 9.77 -25.82 10.00
C LEU A 194 8.92 -25.40 8.80
N LEU A 195 9.56 -24.93 7.72
CA LEU A 195 8.95 -24.65 6.43
C LEU A 195 9.64 -25.43 5.31
N PRO A 196 8.92 -25.81 4.24
CA PRO A 196 9.55 -26.47 3.10
C PRO A 196 10.51 -25.51 2.40
N LYS A 197 11.69 -26.01 2.03
CA LYS A 197 12.58 -25.30 1.13
C LYS A 197 12.02 -25.36 -0.30
N PRO A 198 12.07 -24.27 -1.07
CA PRO A 198 11.78 -24.31 -2.49
C PRO A 198 12.70 -25.34 -3.17
N LYS A 199 12.20 -26.08 -4.17
CA LYS A 199 13.05 -26.92 -5.01
C LYS A 199 13.85 -26.03 -5.96
N ASP A 200 15.10 -26.36 -6.23
CA ASP A 200 16.03 -25.55 -7.02
C ASP A 200 15.45 -25.13 -8.39
N ASP A 201 14.69 -26.02 -9.04
CA ASP A 201 14.04 -25.75 -10.34
C ASP A 201 13.02 -24.58 -10.27
N THR A 202 12.28 -24.45 -9.18
CA THR A 202 11.27 -23.38 -9.01
C THR A 202 11.88 -22.03 -8.63
N VAL A 203 13.06 -22.05 -8.00
CA VAL A 203 13.80 -20.84 -7.63
C VAL A 203 14.30 -20.14 -8.89
N SER A 204 14.76 -20.90 -9.90
CA SER A 204 15.23 -20.35 -11.17
C SER A 204 14.14 -19.60 -11.95
N ALA A 205 12.92 -20.16 -12.03
CA ALA A 205 11.81 -19.55 -12.75
C ALA A 205 11.23 -18.32 -12.03
N ALA A 206 11.09 -18.37 -10.69
CA ALA A 206 10.61 -17.24 -9.91
C ALA A 206 11.66 -16.11 -9.83
N ALA A 207 12.95 -16.45 -9.70
CA ALA A 207 14.04 -15.47 -9.76
C ALA A 207 14.16 -14.83 -11.15
N ALA A 208 14.00 -15.60 -12.23
CA ALA A 208 13.98 -15.09 -13.60
C ALA A 208 12.80 -14.14 -13.86
N ALA A 209 11.59 -14.48 -13.36
CA ALA A 209 10.41 -13.61 -13.45
C ALA A 209 10.55 -12.31 -12.62
N THR A 210 11.30 -12.37 -11.51
CA THR A 210 11.56 -11.22 -10.62
C THR A 210 12.67 -10.28 -11.14
N SER A 211 13.52 -10.75 -12.07
CA SER A 211 14.70 -10.02 -12.54
C SER A 211 14.40 -8.91 -13.55
N GLY A 212 13.18 -8.87 -14.11
CA GLY A 212 12.80 -7.87 -15.12
C GLY A 212 12.44 -6.49 -14.58
N HIS A 213 12.12 -6.38 -13.28
CA HIS A 213 11.46 -5.20 -12.72
C HIS A 213 12.03 -4.70 -11.38
N ILE A 214 13.03 -5.38 -10.79
CA ILE A 214 13.76 -4.82 -9.66
C ILE A 214 14.89 -3.96 -10.21
N LEU A 215 14.86 -2.66 -9.89
CA LEU A 215 15.91 -1.72 -10.28
C LEU A 215 17.19 -1.94 -9.47
N SER A 216 17.94 -3.00 -9.79
CA SER A 216 19.33 -3.19 -9.38
C SER A 216 20.24 -2.75 -10.53
N THR A 217 21.15 -1.80 -10.26
CA THR A 217 22.06 -1.23 -11.29
C THR A 217 23.09 -2.24 -11.81
N THR A 218 23.31 -3.31 -11.07
CA THR A 218 23.95 -4.52 -11.56
C THR A 218 22.89 -5.34 -12.27
N LYS A 219 23.06 -5.58 -13.59
CA LYS A 219 22.59 -6.85 -14.21
C LYS A 219 22.76 -7.91 -13.13
N LEU A 220 21.69 -8.61 -12.73
CA LEU A 220 21.78 -9.66 -11.71
C LEU A 220 22.86 -10.63 -12.18
N ASN A 221 24.08 -10.42 -11.70
CA ASN A 221 25.13 -11.40 -11.81
C ASN A 221 24.67 -12.45 -10.82
N ASP A 222 24.23 -13.60 -11.33
CA ASP A 222 23.83 -14.74 -10.50
C ASP A 222 24.93 -15.14 -9.50
N ASP A 223 26.16 -14.69 -9.74
CA ASP A 223 27.34 -14.83 -8.89
C ASP A 223 27.34 -13.98 -7.61
N LEU A 224 26.44 -13.00 -7.46
CA LEU A 224 26.37 -12.18 -6.24
C LEU A 224 25.66 -12.92 -5.10
N PRO A 225 26.16 -12.79 -3.85
CA PRO A 225 25.50 -13.36 -2.69
C PRO A 225 24.13 -12.70 -2.43
N ILE A 226 23.22 -13.45 -1.80
CA ILE A 226 21.96 -12.89 -1.31
C ILE A 226 22.28 -11.88 -0.19
N CYS A 227 21.60 -10.73 -0.19
CA CYS A 227 21.77 -9.74 0.87
C CYS A 227 21.48 -10.35 2.25
N SER A 228 22.20 -9.95 3.29
CA SER A 228 21.93 -10.41 4.66
C SER A 228 20.66 -9.80 5.25
N ARG A 229 20.41 -8.53 4.95
CA ARG A 229 19.20 -7.79 5.30
C ARG A 229 18.82 -6.86 4.16
N SER A 230 17.54 -6.80 3.85
CA SER A 230 17.02 -5.90 2.82
C SER A 230 15.69 -5.28 3.20
N LEU A 231 15.39 -4.17 2.55
CA LEU A 231 14.08 -3.54 2.52
C LEU A 231 13.72 -3.28 1.05
N THR A 232 12.62 -3.85 0.60
CA THR A 232 12.09 -3.63 -0.75
C THR A 232 10.85 -2.75 -0.65
N TYR A 233 10.87 -1.58 -1.29
CA TYR A 233 9.69 -0.76 -1.46
C TYR A 233 9.00 -1.13 -2.77
N VAL A 234 7.75 -1.57 -2.68
CA VAL A 234 6.91 -1.94 -3.83
C VAL A 234 6.05 -0.74 -4.21
N LEU A 235 6.29 -0.20 -5.40
CA LEU A 235 5.42 0.77 -6.05
C LEU A 235 4.26 0.00 -6.68
N ASP A 236 3.12 -0.02 -6.00
CA ASP A 236 1.90 -0.69 -6.46
C ASP A 236 0.73 0.28 -6.65
N ALA A 237 -0.40 -0.28 -7.09
CA ALA A 237 -1.64 0.45 -7.30
C ALA A 237 -2.53 0.56 -6.04
N THR A 238 -1.96 0.51 -4.83
CA THR A 238 -2.74 0.68 -3.57
C THR A 238 -3.45 2.03 -3.53
N ASP A 239 -2.75 3.08 -3.94
CA ASP A 239 -3.26 4.45 -4.00
C ASP A 239 -3.00 5.04 -5.39
N ALA A 240 -3.86 5.95 -5.83
CA ALA A 240 -3.64 6.72 -7.04
C ALA A 240 -2.64 7.86 -6.83
N GLY A 241 -2.44 8.29 -5.58
CA GLY A 241 -1.56 9.42 -5.27
C GLY A 241 -0.08 9.11 -5.47
N LEU A 242 0.56 9.74 -6.46
CA LEU A 242 2.02 9.66 -6.61
C LEU A 242 2.77 10.23 -5.40
N GLY A 243 2.24 11.29 -4.78
CA GLY A 243 2.88 11.94 -3.64
C GLY A 243 2.99 11.05 -2.39
N SER A 244 1.97 10.23 -2.09
CA SER A 244 2.02 9.26 -0.97
C SER A 244 3.04 8.17 -1.25
N ALA A 245 3.10 7.68 -2.50
CA ALA A 245 4.10 6.70 -2.92
C ALA A 245 5.53 7.23 -2.77
N LEU A 246 5.80 8.48 -3.17
CA LEU A 246 7.12 9.12 -3.02
C LEU A 246 7.52 9.27 -1.55
N LEU A 247 6.65 9.81 -0.70
CA LEU A 247 6.93 9.98 0.73
C LEU A 247 7.19 8.63 1.41
N GLY A 248 6.38 7.61 1.12
CA GLY A 248 6.58 6.27 1.66
C GLY A 248 7.87 5.63 1.19
N MET A 249 8.24 5.80 -0.08
CA MET A 249 9.49 5.30 -0.64
C MET A 249 10.70 5.98 0.01
N TRP A 250 10.68 7.31 0.14
CA TRP A 250 11.78 8.06 0.73
C TRP A 250 11.96 7.75 2.22
N LEU A 251 10.86 7.66 2.97
CA LEU A 251 10.92 7.28 4.37
C LEU A 251 11.43 5.85 4.55
N SER A 252 11.02 4.92 3.67
CA SER A 252 11.51 3.54 3.66
C SER A 252 13.00 3.45 3.35
N TYR A 253 13.51 4.29 2.46
CA TYR A 253 14.95 4.40 2.19
C TYR A 253 15.71 4.89 3.42
N GLY A 254 15.22 5.95 4.07
CA GLY A 254 15.82 6.48 5.29
C GLY A 254 15.86 5.43 6.41
N LEU A 255 14.76 4.70 6.61
CA LEU A 255 14.67 3.60 7.58
C LEU A 255 15.62 2.46 7.22
N ALA A 256 15.70 2.07 5.94
CA ALA A 256 16.62 1.03 5.49
C ALA A 256 18.09 1.39 5.77
N ALA A 257 18.48 2.64 5.49
CA ALA A 257 19.81 3.14 5.78
C ALA A 257 20.11 3.10 7.30
N GLN A 258 19.13 3.46 8.13
CA GLN A 258 19.27 3.44 9.59
C GLN A 258 19.38 2.01 10.15
N GLU A 259 18.66 1.05 9.58
CA GLU A 259 18.70 -0.36 10.00
C GLU A 259 19.78 -1.19 9.28
N ASN A 260 20.69 -0.55 8.54
CA ASN A 260 21.73 -1.19 7.73
C ASN A 260 21.17 -2.30 6.80
N ARG A 261 20.10 -1.96 6.09
CA ARG A 261 19.45 -2.82 5.09
C ARG A 261 19.81 -2.36 3.69
N THR A 262 19.99 -3.32 2.78
CA THR A 262 20.06 -3.01 1.35
C THR A 262 18.67 -2.62 0.86
N PHE A 263 18.54 -1.46 0.22
CA PHE A 263 17.27 -0.95 -0.29
C PHE A 263 17.03 -1.36 -1.75
N PHE A 264 15.81 -1.77 -2.06
CA PHE A 264 15.38 -2.10 -3.43
C PHE A 264 14.06 -1.42 -3.76
N ILE A 265 13.86 -1.09 -5.04
CA ILE A 265 12.58 -0.63 -5.58
C ILE A 265 12.06 -1.69 -6.53
N ASP A 266 10.79 -2.05 -6.36
CA ASP A 266 10.04 -2.90 -7.29
C ASP A 266 8.86 -2.10 -7.84
N ASP A 267 8.83 -1.88 -9.14
CA ASP A 267 7.81 -1.11 -9.85
C ASP A 267 6.88 -1.97 -10.69
N THR A 268 6.83 -3.29 -10.45
CA THR A 268 6.07 -4.26 -11.27
C THR A 268 4.60 -3.91 -11.44
N PHE A 269 3.98 -3.33 -10.40
CA PHE A 269 2.56 -2.93 -10.41
C PHE A 269 2.40 -1.42 -10.26
N PHE A 270 3.42 -0.64 -10.64
CA PHE A 270 3.37 0.80 -10.50
C PHE A 270 2.37 1.38 -11.49
N CYS A 271 1.32 2.02 -10.96
CA CYS A 271 0.20 2.51 -11.77
C CYS A 271 0.57 3.64 -12.74
N TYR A 272 1.77 4.20 -12.60
CA TYR A 272 2.34 5.25 -13.44
C TYR A 272 3.37 4.74 -14.46
N GLY A 273 3.58 3.44 -14.61
CA GLY A 273 4.61 2.88 -15.51
C GLY A 273 5.91 2.59 -14.80
N ASN A 274 7.04 2.64 -15.51
CA ASN A 274 8.32 2.27 -14.92
C ASN A 274 8.94 3.45 -14.16
N TYR A 275 9.61 3.18 -13.04
CA TYR A 275 10.37 4.15 -12.27
C TYR A 275 11.42 4.87 -13.12
N SER A 276 12.09 4.14 -14.01
CA SER A 276 13.07 4.68 -14.97
C SER A 276 12.47 5.65 -16.00
N THR A 277 11.14 5.67 -16.17
CA THR A 277 10.45 6.66 -17.00
C THR A 277 10.56 8.06 -16.39
N PHE A 278 10.75 8.17 -15.08
CA PHE A 278 10.78 9.43 -14.34
C PHE A 278 12.15 9.79 -13.77
N PHE A 279 12.88 8.77 -13.30
CA PHE A 279 14.10 8.96 -12.53
C PHE A 279 15.30 8.26 -13.18
N SER A 280 16.48 8.80 -12.92
CA SER A 280 17.73 8.18 -13.32
C SER A 280 18.00 6.94 -12.46
N THR A 281 18.40 5.84 -13.10
CA THR A 281 18.61 4.55 -12.43
C THR A 281 20.02 4.43 -11.84
N ASN A 282 20.92 5.36 -12.12
CA ASN A 282 22.31 5.34 -11.65
C ASN A 282 22.46 5.42 -10.12
N THR A 283 21.40 5.79 -9.38
CA THR A 283 21.44 5.94 -7.91
C THR A 283 20.74 4.84 -7.12
N THR A 284 20.11 3.83 -7.74
CA THR A 284 19.18 2.92 -7.02
C THR A 284 19.83 1.81 -6.19
N THR A 285 21.16 1.74 -6.08
CA THR A 285 21.85 0.80 -5.18
C THR A 285 22.88 1.52 -4.33
N THR A 286 22.42 2.12 -3.24
CA THR A 286 23.29 2.47 -2.11
C THR A 286 23.26 1.30 -1.14
N THR A 287 24.24 0.40 -1.24
CA THR A 287 24.43 -0.66 -0.25
C THR A 287 24.94 -0.01 1.03
N ALA A 288 24.20 -0.16 2.13
CA ALA A 288 24.61 0.36 3.45
C ALA A 288 25.98 -0.22 3.90
N SER A 289 26.39 -1.35 3.32
CA SER A 289 27.68 -2.03 3.53
C SER A 289 28.72 -1.82 2.43
N GLY A 290 28.40 -1.08 1.35
CA GLY A 290 29.28 -0.94 0.18
C GLY A 290 29.50 -2.21 -0.64
N GLN A 291 28.84 -3.33 -0.30
CA GLN A 291 28.95 -4.61 -1.01
C GLN A 291 27.70 -4.89 -1.84
N SER A 292 27.86 -5.05 -3.16
CA SER A 292 26.77 -5.47 -4.05
C SER A 292 26.25 -6.86 -3.68
N CYS A 293 24.93 -7.00 -3.53
CA CYS A 293 24.25 -8.25 -3.25
C CYS A 293 22.95 -8.33 -4.07
N ARG A 294 22.45 -9.54 -4.28
CA ARG A 294 21.18 -9.76 -4.99
C ARG A 294 20.01 -9.83 -4.01
N PRO A 295 18.79 -9.44 -4.45
CA PRO A 295 17.62 -9.55 -3.59
C PRO A 295 17.32 -11.03 -3.26
N PRO A 296 16.78 -11.30 -2.06
CA PRO A 296 16.44 -12.66 -1.61
C PRO A 296 15.31 -13.27 -2.46
N PRO A 297 15.07 -14.59 -2.41
CA PRO A 297 13.92 -15.22 -3.06
C PRO A 297 12.58 -14.59 -2.64
N PRO A 298 11.57 -14.53 -3.53
CA PRO A 298 10.24 -14.03 -3.22
C PRO A 298 9.62 -14.57 -1.93
N SER A 299 9.79 -15.87 -1.67
CA SER A 299 9.21 -16.52 -0.49
C SER A 299 9.77 -16.03 0.84
N GLN A 300 10.95 -15.39 0.83
CA GLN A 300 11.60 -14.86 2.02
C GLN A 300 11.32 -13.35 2.23
N ARG A 301 10.66 -12.68 1.28
CA ARG A 301 10.35 -11.24 1.36
C ARG A 301 8.97 -11.06 1.98
N VAL A 302 8.91 -10.53 3.20
CA VAL A 302 7.65 -10.47 3.98
C VAL A 302 7.32 -9.04 4.43
N PRO A 303 6.03 -8.67 4.53
CA PRO A 303 5.62 -7.31 4.88
C PRO A 303 5.68 -7.01 6.39
N CYS A 304 5.58 -8.05 7.22
CA CYS A 304 5.56 -7.99 8.68
C CYS A 304 6.26 -9.24 9.22
N PRO A 305 6.68 -9.28 10.49
CA PRO A 305 6.92 -8.14 11.36
C PRO A 305 8.14 -7.31 10.90
N ARG A 306 8.29 -6.09 11.42
CA ARG A 306 9.41 -5.18 11.11
C ARG A 306 10.79 -5.82 11.30
N GLN A 307 10.95 -6.72 12.28
CA GLN A 307 12.23 -7.41 12.54
C GLN A 307 12.67 -8.42 11.46
N ALA A 308 11.78 -8.81 10.53
CA ALA A 308 12.10 -9.74 9.45
C ALA A 308 13.37 -9.30 8.69
N ARG A 309 14.20 -10.26 8.25
CA ARG A 309 15.47 -9.97 7.55
C ARG A 309 15.25 -9.25 6.23
N HIS A 310 14.19 -9.62 5.52
CA HIS A 310 13.83 -9.09 4.21
C HIS A 310 12.43 -8.49 4.25
N LEU A 311 12.38 -7.19 4.52
CA LEU A 311 11.14 -6.47 4.74
C LEU A 311 10.58 -5.93 3.42
N VAL A 312 9.27 -6.06 3.21
CA VAL A 312 8.55 -5.47 2.08
C VAL A 312 7.66 -4.33 2.58
N VAL A 313 7.79 -3.17 1.97
CA VAL A 313 6.96 -2.00 2.29
C VAL A 313 6.19 -1.59 1.03
N THR A 314 4.88 -1.39 1.17
CA THR A 314 3.98 -0.87 0.14
C THR A 314 3.09 0.18 0.80
N GLY A 315 2.42 1.02 0.01
CA GLY A 315 1.31 1.87 0.46
C GLY A 315 0.35 1.14 1.41
N ALA A 316 0.04 -0.13 1.15
CA ALA A 316 -0.87 -0.92 1.95
C ALA A 316 -0.33 -1.25 3.35
N THR A 317 0.99 -1.39 3.52
CA THR A 317 1.61 -1.82 4.79
C THR A 317 2.18 -0.65 5.61
N THR A 318 2.16 0.56 5.06
CA THR A 318 2.68 1.78 5.70
C THR A 318 2.21 1.97 7.14
N ARG A 319 0.94 1.73 7.44
CA ARG A 319 0.39 1.89 8.81
C ARG A 319 1.02 0.98 9.87
N TRP A 320 1.55 -0.18 9.48
CA TRP A 320 2.20 -1.11 10.41
C TRP A 320 3.68 -0.78 10.59
N ILE A 321 4.33 -0.22 9.56
CA ILE A 321 5.75 0.12 9.58
C ILE A 321 5.99 1.54 10.11
N PHE A 322 5.10 2.47 9.80
CA PHE A 322 5.18 3.91 10.10
C PHE A 322 3.98 4.38 10.93
N GLY A 323 3.32 3.50 11.68
CA GLY A 323 2.17 3.86 12.53
C GLY A 323 2.57 4.52 13.86
N ASP A 324 1.70 4.41 14.85
CA ASP A 324 1.86 5.08 16.15
C ASP A 324 3.18 4.72 16.86
N ALA A 325 3.56 3.44 16.86
CA ALA A 325 4.81 3.00 17.48
C ALA A 325 6.03 3.67 16.86
N PHE A 326 6.03 3.87 15.53
CA PHE A 326 7.09 4.57 14.82
C PHE A 326 7.16 6.05 15.24
N HIS A 327 6.01 6.72 15.32
CA HIS A 327 5.92 8.13 15.71
C HIS A 327 6.19 8.36 17.21
N GLN A 328 6.01 7.34 18.06
CA GLN A 328 6.42 7.39 19.46
C GLN A 328 7.92 7.19 19.65
N HIS A 329 8.55 6.44 18.74
CA HIS A 329 9.98 6.13 18.78
C HIS A 329 10.85 7.22 18.13
N TYR A 330 10.41 7.75 16.99
CA TYR A 330 11.14 8.77 16.25
C TYR A 330 10.49 10.15 16.39
N THR A 331 11.32 11.16 16.61
CA THR A 331 10.87 12.55 16.59
C THR A 331 10.50 12.98 15.17
N GLN A 332 9.64 13.98 15.03
CA GLN A 332 9.27 14.56 13.74
C GLN A 332 10.50 14.99 12.92
N ARG A 333 11.55 15.52 13.57
CA ARG A 333 12.83 15.85 12.93
C ARG A 333 13.52 14.63 12.36
N GLN A 334 13.62 13.54 13.11
CA GLN A 334 14.24 12.30 12.63
C GLN A 334 13.46 11.69 11.45
N ILE A 335 12.13 11.73 11.51
CA ILE A 335 11.25 11.28 10.41
C ILE A 335 11.49 12.14 9.16
N PHE A 336 11.55 13.46 9.33
CA PHE A 336 11.85 14.38 8.25
C PHE A 336 13.24 14.11 7.65
N ASP A 337 14.27 13.93 8.48
CA ASP A 337 15.63 13.65 8.02
C ASP A 337 15.72 12.31 7.27
N MET A 338 14.96 11.29 7.70
CA MET A 338 14.85 10.03 6.95
C MET A 338 14.22 10.25 5.56
N ALA A 339 13.11 10.98 5.48
CA ALA A 339 12.49 11.33 4.21
C ALA A 339 13.41 12.19 3.33
N ARG A 340 14.17 13.12 3.92
CA ARG A 340 15.15 13.95 3.23
C ARG A 340 16.27 13.12 2.60
N LYS A 341 16.83 12.18 3.35
CA LYS A 341 17.85 11.24 2.83
C LYS A 341 17.31 10.43 1.65
N GLY A 342 16.06 9.96 1.73
CA GLY A 342 15.39 9.25 0.64
C GLY A 342 15.18 10.13 -0.59
N TYR A 343 14.74 11.37 -0.41
CA TYR A 343 14.62 12.35 -1.48
C TYR A 343 15.96 12.58 -2.20
N GLU A 344 17.02 12.86 -1.44
CA GLU A 344 18.34 13.16 -2.01
C GLU A 344 18.94 11.99 -2.78
N ALA A 345 18.67 10.75 -2.35
CA ALA A 345 19.14 9.55 -3.02
C ALA A 345 18.30 9.17 -4.25
N LEU A 346 16.97 9.24 -4.14
CA LEU A 346 16.04 8.62 -5.10
C LEU A 346 15.38 9.62 -6.05
N PHE A 347 15.28 10.90 -5.69
CA PHE A 347 14.66 11.90 -6.58
C PHE A 347 15.70 12.53 -7.51
N LYS A 348 16.24 11.73 -8.43
CA LYS A 348 17.08 12.21 -9.53
C LYS A 348 16.27 12.16 -10.81
N LEU A 349 15.74 13.30 -11.23
CA LEU A 349 15.03 13.39 -12.51
C LEU A 349 15.96 12.93 -13.64
N ARG A 350 15.36 12.42 -14.72
CA ARG A 350 16.06 12.18 -15.98
C ARG A 350 16.78 13.43 -16.44
N ASP A 351 17.90 13.25 -17.14
CA ASP A 351 18.77 14.36 -17.56
C ASP A 351 18.01 15.42 -18.36
N ASP A 352 17.09 15.01 -19.26
CA ASP A 352 16.28 15.93 -20.07
C ASP A 352 15.31 16.77 -19.24
N ASP A 353 14.72 16.18 -18.20
CA ASP A 353 13.80 16.87 -17.29
C ASP A 353 14.56 17.72 -16.27
N ALA A 354 15.69 17.24 -15.76
CA ALA A 354 16.56 18.00 -14.86
C ALA A 354 17.13 19.25 -15.55
N GLU A 355 17.55 19.12 -16.82
CA GLU A 355 18.02 20.24 -17.62
C GLU A 355 16.91 21.26 -17.91
N TYR A 356 15.72 20.77 -18.24
CA TYR A 356 14.55 21.63 -18.42
C TYR A 356 14.24 22.45 -17.14
N VAL A 357 14.24 21.80 -15.97
CA VAL A 357 13.96 22.48 -14.69
C VAL A 357 14.99 23.57 -14.41
N ARG A 358 16.28 23.25 -14.56
CA ARG A 358 17.38 24.19 -14.31
C ARG A 358 17.33 25.39 -15.25
N SER A 359 17.28 25.14 -16.56
CA SER A 359 17.25 26.19 -17.59
C SER A 359 16.02 27.10 -17.45
N ARG A 360 14.86 26.54 -17.07
CA ARG A 360 13.66 27.33 -16.82
C ARG A 360 13.81 28.21 -15.58
N ALA A 361 14.33 27.69 -14.47
CA ALA A 361 14.55 28.46 -13.25
C ALA A 361 15.51 29.63 -13.52
N GLU A 362 16.62 29.40 -14.21
CA GLU A 362 17.58 30.43 -14.61
C GLU A 362 16.95 31.51 -15.51
N LYS A 363 16.13 31.10 -16.48
CA LYS A 363 15.39 32.03 -17.35
C LYS A 363 14.42 32.91 -16.58
N LEU A 364 13.75 32.37 -15.57
CA LEU A 364 12.81 33.13 -14.75
C LEU A 364 13.54 34.11 -13.82
N ARG A 365 14.68 33.71 -13.26
CA ARG A 365 15.53 34.57 -12.42
C ARG A 365 16.19 35.72 -13.19
N SER A 366 16.50 35.51 -14.48
CA SER A 366 17.13 36.54 -15.33
C SER A 366 16.14 37.54 -15.94
N ARG A 367 14.85 37.22 -16.02
CA ARG A 367 13.85 38.06 -16.70
C ARG A 367 13.52 39.38 -15.99
N GLY A 368 13.92 39.55 -14.73
CA GLY A 368 13.76 40.82 -13.99
C GLY A 368 14.94 41.78 -14.05
N GLY A 369 16.06 41.38 -14.64
CA GLY A 369 17.12 42.31 -15.00
C GLY A 369 16.78 42.96 -16.33
N GLY A 370 16.31 44.21 -16.32
CA GLY A 370 16.05 44.96 -17.55
C GLY A 370 17.27 44.94 -18.48
N GLY A 371 17.08 44.37 -19.67
CA GLY A 371 17.76 44.72 -20.93
C GLY A 371 19.26 45.05 -20.91
N SER A 372 20.10 44.25 -20.26
CA SER A 372 21.55 44.30 -20.55
C SER A 372 22.05 42.94 -21.04
N SER A 373 22.65 42.98 -22.23
CA SER A 373 23.24 41.87 -22.97
C SER A 373 24.16 40.99 -22.10
N PRO A 374 24.28 39.68 -22.39
CA PRO A 374 25.27 38.82 -21.75
C PRO A 374 26.66 39.14 -22.32
N SER A 375 27.26 40.23 -21.87
CA SER A 375 28.63 40.58 -22.27
C SER A 375 29.32 41.43 -21.22
N ALA A 376 29.86 40.78 -20.19
CA ALA A 376 31.06 41.25 -19.53
C ALA A 376 31.77 40.05 -18.88
N LEU A 377 32.99 39.75 -19.33
CA LEU A 377 33.94 38.99 -18.55
C LEU A 377 34.11 39.65 -17.18
N PRO A 378 34.38 38.88 -16.11
CA PRO A 378 34.64 39.44 -14.79
C PRO A 378 35.86 40.36 -14.85
N SER A 379 35.65 41.66 -14.65
CA SER A 379 36.75 42.63 -14.51
C SER A 379 37.37 42.48 -13.13
N VAL A 380 38.55 41.86 -13.07
CA VAL A 380 39.38 41.80 -11.85
C VAL A 380 39.91 43.20 -11.56
N ARG A 381 39.52 43.80 -10.43
CA ARG A 381 40.17 44.99 -9.88
C ARG A 381 41.04 44.57 -8.71
N VAL A 382 42.32 44.93 -8.78
CA VAL A 382 43.29 44.75 -7.70
C VAL A 382 43.28 46.01 -6.86
N ASN A 383 42.92 45.90 -5.57
CA ASN A 383 43.06 47.02 -4.65
C ASN A 383 44.55 47.27 -4.35
N GLY A 384 44.89 48.51 -3.97
CA GLY A 384 46.28 48.95 -3.67
C GLY A 384 46.99 48.26 -2.49
N ARG A 385 46.48 47.12 -2.02
CA ARG A 385 47.08 46.24 -1.01
C ARG A 385 47.35 44.82 -1.48
N GLY A 386 47.13 44.49 -2.76
CA GLY A 386 47.56 43.21 -3.36
C GLY A 386 46.74 41.98 -2.97
N TYR A 387 45.56 42.14 -2.35
CA TYR A 387 44.63 41.05 -2.07
C TYR A 387 43.55 40.95 -3.15
N LEU A 388 43.27 39.73 -3.61
CA LEU A 388 42.12 39.40 -4.48
C LEU A 388 40.84 39.48 -3.65
N GLU A 389 40.11 40.59 -3.73
CA GLU A 389 38.72 40.65 -3.28
C GLU A 389 37.84 39.98 -4.34
N LEU A 390 37.31 38.82 -4.01
CA LEU A 390 36.12 38.30 -4.68
C LEU A 390 34.98 39.25 -4.29
N ASN A 391 34.69 40.23 -5.13
CA ASN A 391 33.36 40.84 -5.14
C ASN A 391 32.40 39.70 -5.47
N ASP A 392 31.75 39.15 -4.45
CA ASP A 392 30.49 38.45 -4.62
C ASP A 392 29.49 39.49 -5.09
N ASN A 393 29.52 39.78 -6.39
CA ASN A 393 28.34 40.23 -7.10
C ASN A 393 27.36 39.07 -6.97
N SER A 394 26.69 38.97 -5.83
CA SER A 394 25.45 38.23 -5.68
C SER A 394 24.49 38.87 -6.67
N ASP A 395 24.57 38.36 -7.90
CA ASP A 395 23.96 38.87 -9.12
C ASP A 395 22.54 39.36 -8.85
N ASN A 396 22.13 40.41 -9.55
CA ASN A 396 20.75 40.90 -9.70
C ASN A 396 19.81 39.80 -10.24
N LYS A 397 19.63 38.71 -9.51
CA LYS A 397 18.76 37.59 -9.84
C LYS A 397 17.47 37.79 -9.07
N ASN A 398 16.37 37.73 -9.80
CA ASN A 398 15.06 37.77 -9.20
C ASN A 398 14.85 36.56 -8.27
N GLY A 399 14.16 36.80 -7.17
CA GLY A 399 13.64 35.77 -6.30
C GLY A 399 12.50 35.00 -6.98
N LEU A 400 12.36 33.74 -6.63
CA LEU A 400 11.27 32.87 -7.06
C LEU A 400 10.42 32.49 -5.84
N LEU A 401 9.11 32.69 -5.95
CA LEU A 401 8.14 32.21 -4.96
C LEU A 401 7.22 31.18 -5.59
N GLY A 402 7.26 29.95 -5.08
CA GLY A 402 6.41 28.86 -5.52
C GLY A 402 5.07 28.86 -4.79
N ILE A 403 3.99 28.61 -5.51
CA ILE A 403 2.63 28.44 -4.99
C ILE A 403 2.12 27.10 -5.49
N HIS A 404 1.75 26.21 -4.57
CA HIS A 404 1.10 24.95 -4.90
C HIS A 404 -0.33 24.94 -4.40
N ILE A 405 -1.29 24.87 -5.33
CA ILE A 405 -2.72 24.80 -5.03
C ILE A 405 -3.22 23.38 -5.32
N ARG A 406 -3.76 22.71 -4.30
CA ARG A 406 -4.43 21.42 -4.44
C ARG A 406 -5.95 21.61 -4.51
N ARG A 407 -6.58 21.01 -5.52
CA ARG A 407 -8.04 20.85 -5.67
C ARG A 407 -8.39 19.36 -5.60
N GLY A 408 -9.40 18.90 -6.33
CA GLY A 408 -9.70 17.49 -6.49
C GLY A 408 -10.19 16.76 -5.24
N ASP A 409 -9.81 15.50 -5.07
CA ASP A 409 -10.28 14.65 -3.96
C ASP A 409 -9.63 14.92 -2.59
N ARG A 410 -8.75 15.92 -2.47
CA ARG A 410 -8.13 16.34 -1.19
C ARG A 410 -8.66 17.70 -0.77
N HIS A 411 -9.02 17.80 0.51
CA HIS A 411 -9.55 19.01 1.11
C HIS A 411 -8.69 19.49 2.29
N PRO A 412 -8.68 20.80 2.58
CA PRO A 412 -7.92 21.38 3.68
C PRO A 412 -8.28 20.79 5.04
N LEU A 413 -7.33 20.82 5.97
CA LEU A 413 -7.52 20.31 7.34
C LEU A 413 -8.41 21.22 8.20
N GLU A 414 -8.46 22.52 7.89
CA GLU A 414 -9.32 23.47 8.60
C GLU A 414 -10.81 23.15 8.42
N SER A 415 -11.52 23.03 9.54
CA SER A 415 -12.94 22.66 9.59
C SER A 415 -13.84 23.50 8.68
N ALA A 416 -13.57 24.80 8.54
CA ALA A 416 -14.33 25.71 7.69
C ALA A 416 -14.25 25.36 6.19
N TYR A 417 -13.14 24.75 5.77
CA TYR A 417 -12.88 24.38 4.38
C TYR A 417 -12.85 22.87 4.15
N ARG A 418 -13.13 22.04 5.16
CA ARG A 418 -13.11 20.56 5.05
C ARG A 418 -14.03 20.00 3.96
N LEU A 419 -15.11 20.73 3.64
CA LEU A 419 -16.07 20.39 2.58
C LEU A 419 -15.92 21.25 1.32
N SER A 420 -14.90 22.10 1.26
CA SER A 420 -14.62 22.98 0.11
C SER A 420 -13.10 23.05 -0.13
N TYR A 421 -12.63 24.11 -0.79
CA TYR A 421 -11.21 24.32 -0.98
C TYR A 421 -10.80 25.70 -0.48
N LEU A 422 -9.52 25.86 -0.13
CA LEU A 422 -8.99 27.17 0.22
C LEU A 422 -9.10 28.15 -0.96
N PRO A 423 -9.59 29.38 -0.73
CA PRO A 423 -9.67 30.38 -1.78
C PRO A 423 -8.25 30.77 -2.26
N PRO A 424 -8.04 31.00 -3.57
CA PRO A 424 -6.73 31.43 -4.10
C PRO A 424 -6.18 32.69 -3.43
N ASP A 425 -7.07 33.60 -3.01
CA ASP A 425 -6.69 34.84 -2.32
C ASP A 425 -5.88 34.59 -1.04
N ARG A 426 -6.11 33.47 -0.36
CA ARG A 426 -5.33 33.11 0.85
C ARG A 426 -3.88 32.80 0.51
N TYR A 427 -3.64 32.08 -0.59
CA TYR A 427 -2.29 31.81 -1.09
C TYR A 427 -1.61 33.11 -1.52
N MET A 428 -2.34 33.99 -2.21
CA MET A 428 -1.81 35.28 -2.64
C MET A 428 -1.54 36.24 -1.48
N ALA A 429 -2.37 36.23 -0.45
CA ALA A 429 -2.14 37.00 0.77
C ALA A 429 -0.86 36.53 1.48
N ALA A 430 -0.68 35.22 1.62
CA ALA A 430 0.55 34.65 2.18
C ALA A 430 1.78 35.00 1.32
N ALA A 431 1.69 34.91 -0.01
CA ALA A 431 2.77 35.30 -0.91
C ALA A 431 3.14 36.79 -0.75
N ARG A 432 2.15 37.68 -0.77
CA ARG A 432 2.37 39.13 -0.58
C ARG A 432 2.96 39.46 0.79
N ARG A 433 2.60 38.73 1.84
CA ARG A 433 3.21 38.89 3.17
C ARG A 433 4.69 38.53 3.17
N LEU A 434 5.10 37.54 2.38
CA LEU A 434 6.50 37.08 2.34
C LEU A 434 7.41 37.99 1.51
N VAL A 435 6.93 38.48 0.37
CA VAL A 435 7.80 39.15 -0.63
C VAL A 435 7.32 40.55 -1.03
N GLY A 436 6.21 41.02 -0.45
CA GLY A 436 5.59 42.28 -0.82
C GLY A 436 5.05 42.28 -2.24
N GLN A 437 5.07 43.45 -2.88
CA GLN A 437 4.74 43.64 -4.31
C GLN A 437 5.98 43.92 -5.14
N SER A 438 7.14 43.39 -4.74
CA SER A 438 8.40 43.66 -5.43
C SER A 438 8.46 42.98 -6.80
N GLU A 439 8.81 43.75 -7.84
CA GLU A 439 9.06 43.24 -9.20
C GLU A 439 10.28 42.30 -9.28
N GLN A 440 11.08 42.25 -8.22
CA GLN A 440 12.20 41.32 -8.10
C GLN A 440 11.75 39.89 -7.81
N TRP A 441 10.45 39.63 -7.60
CA TRP A 441 9.93 38.29 -7.31
C TRP A 441 9.02 37.79 -8.43
N THR A 442 9.33 36.60 -8.95
CA THR A 442 8.46 35.88 -9.89
C THR A 442 7.67 34.82 -9.14
N LEU A 443 6.34 34.90 -9.21
CA LEU A 443 5.45 33.92 -8.59
C LEU A 443 5.19 32.76 -9.54
N LEU A 444 5.49 31.54 -9.11
CA LEU A 444 5.27 30.30 -9.85
C LEU A 444 4.05 29.58 -9.31
N LEU A 445 3.16 29.11 -10.17
CA LEU A 445 1.98 28.34 -9.79
C LEU A 445 2.08 26.91 -10.33
N ALA A 446 1.87 25.93 -9.44
CA ALA A 446 1.47 24.58 -9.80
C ALA A 446 0.09 24.27 -9.22
N SER A 447 -0.77 23.69 -10.04
CA SER A 447 -2.13 23.29 -9.67
C SER A 447 -2.55 22.07 -10.48
N ASP A 448 -3.22 21.14 -9.80
CA ASP A 448 -3.86 19.97 -10.40
C ASP A 448 -5.20 20.31 -11.07
N ASP A 449 -5.77 21.50 -10.82
CA ASP A 449 -6.90 22.05 -11.56
C ASP A 449 -6.41 23.05 -12.62
N PRO A 450 -6.61 22.76 -13.93
CA PRO A 450 -6.17 23.64 -15.01
C PRO A 450 -6.90 24.98 -15.05
N ASN A 451 -8.06 25.11 -14.39
CA ASN A 451 -8.80 26.38 -14.33
C ASN A 451 -8.13 27.39 -13.38
N MET A 452 -7.26 26.96 -12.46
CA MET A 452 -6.56 27.88 -11.55
C MET A 452 -5.59 28.83 -12.28
N TYR A 453 -5.06 28.41 -13.43
CA TYR A 453 -4.19 29.25 -14.24
C TYR A 453 -4.90 30.42 -14.92
N ASP A 454 -6.22 30.29 -15.12
CA ASP A 454 -7.06 31.31 -15.75
C ASP A 454 -7.94 32.03 -14.68
N HIS A 455 -7.70 31.80 -13.38
CA HIS A 455 -8.49 32.37 -12.29
C HIS A 455 -8.16 33.86 -12.09
N PRO A 456 -9.14 34.78 -11.94
CA PRO A 456 -8.90 36.23 -11.86
C PRO A 456 -7.94 36.67 -10.75
N ALA A 457 -7.96 35.98 -9.60
CA ALA A 457 -7.04 36.25 -8.50
C ALA A 457 -5.56 35.88 -8.79
N LEU A 458 -5.29 35.16 -9.89
CA LEU A 458 -3.99 34.55 -10.20
C LEU A 458 -3.46 34.95 -11.60
N ALA A 459 -4.32 34.99 -12.63
CA ALA A 459 -3.97 34.96 -14.05
C ALA A 459 -2.93 36.00 -14.49
N ASP A 460 -2.95 37.20 -13.90
CA ASP A 460 -2.04 38.29 -14.29
C ASP A 460 -0.78 38.39 -13.42
N THR A 461 -0.70 37.64 -12.32
CA THR A 461 0.38 37.75 -11.32
C THR A 461 1.30 36.54 -11.29
N VAL A 462 0.82 35.36 -11.70
CA VAL A 462 1.56 34.10 -11.57
C VAL A 462 1.93 33.50 -12.92
N VAL A 463 3.08 32.84 -12.98
CA VAL A 463 3.55 32.08 -14.13
C VAL A 463 3.45 30.59 -13.81
N ARG A 464 3.11 29.75 -14.79
CA ARG A 464 3.11 28.29 -14.59
C ARG A 464 4.48 27.79 -14.14
N ALA A 465 4.53 26.87 -13.17
CA ALA A 465 5.76 26.27 -12.68
C ALA A 465 6.51 25.57 -13.82
N GLN A 466 5.84 24.70 -14.58
CA GLN A 466 6.35 24.15 -15.84
C GLN A 466 5.38 24.38 -17.01
N GLN A 467 5.90 24.24 -18.22
CA GLN A 467 5.19 24.40 -19.51
C GLN A 467 5.46 23.23 -20.47
N ARG A 468 6.22 22.22 -20.06
CA ARG A 468 6.60 21.07 -20.88
C ARG A 468 5.41 20.12 -21.09
N ILE A 469 4.59 19.93 -20.07
CA ILE A 469 3.43 19.04 -20.10
C ILE A 469 2.24 19.78 -19.48
N SER A 470 1.26 20.19 -20.28
CA SER A 470 0.05 20.84 -19.76
C SER A 470 -1.14 19.92 -19.89
N LEU A 471 -1.89 19.74 -18.80
CA LEU A 471 -3.25 19.20 -18.87
C LEU A 471 -4.15 20.24 -19.55
N ALA A 472 -4.95 19.80 -20.52
CA ALA A 472 -5.94 20.65 -21.16
C ALA A 472 -7.23 20.68 -20.32
N SER A 473 -7.79 21.87 -20.10
CA SER A 473 -9.09 21.97 -19.45
C SER A 473 -10.20 21.58 -20.41
N LYS A 474 -11.29 21.01 -19.89
CA LYS A 474 -12.48 20.69 -20.69
C LYS A 474 -13.03 21.90 -21.45
N LYS A 475 -12.98 23.09 -20.84
CA LYS A 475 -13.36 24.36 -21.47
C LYS A 475 -12.55 24.64 -22.77
N LYS A 476 -11.27 24.27 -22.81
CA LYS A 476 -10.41 24.48 -23.99
C LYS A 476 -10.60 23.40 -25.07
N LEU A 477 -11.17 22.25 -24.72
CA LEU A 477 -11.33 21.10 -25.60
C LEU A 477 -12.76 20.92 -26.16
N GLY A 478 -13.74 21.63 -25.61
CA GLY A 478 -15.15 21.52 -25.99
C GLY A 478 -15.87 20.32 -25.35
N ASP A 479 -17.19 20.22 -25.56
CA ASP A 479 -18.05 19.23 -24.89
C ASP A 479 -17.78 17.75 -25.25
N GLY A 480 -17.03 17.51 -26.33
CA GLY A 480 -16.61 16.18 -26.78
C GLY A 480 -15.15 15.81 -26.44
N GLY A 481 -14.38 16.73 -25.88
CA GLY A 481 -12.97 16.50 -25.53
C GLY A 481 -12.81 15.94 -24.12
N LEU A 482 -11.97 14.91 -23.96
CA LEU A 482 -11.52 14.39 -22.66
C LEU A 482 -10.60 15.44 -21.98
N GLY A 483 -11.20 16.47 -21.39
CA GLY A 483 -10.49 17.50 -20.63
C GLY A 483 -10.52 17.24 -19.13
N TRP A 484 -9.49 17.73 -18.43
CA TRP A 484 -9.37 17.65 -16.97
C TRP A 484 -10.13 18.80 -16.31
N GLU A 485 -10.91 18.53 -15.26
CA GLU A 485 -11.74 19.54 -14.59
C GLU A 485 -11.78 19.30 -13.07
N GLY A 486 -11.65 20.38 -12.28
CA GLY A 486 -11.90 20.35 -10.83
C GLY A 486 -10.75 19.81 -9.97
N GLY A 487 -9.64 19.40 -10.57
CA GLY A 487 -8.45 18.89 -9.88
C GLY A 487 -8.24 17.39 -10.06
N PHE A 488 -7.29 16.83 -9.34
CA PHE A 488 -7.00 15.40 -9.37
C PHE A 488 -7.97 14.60 -8.51
N PHE A 489 -8.65 13.64 -9.14
CA PHE A 489 -9.52 12.67 -8.48
C PHE A 489 -9.02 11.27 -8.79
N LYS A 490 -8.78 10.46 -7.75
CA LYS A 490 -8.32 9.07 -7.90
C LYS A 490 -9.22 8.23 -8.83
N ASP A 491 -10.53 8.41 -8.77
CA ASP A 491 -11.47 7.62 -9.59
C ASP A 491 -11.35 7.98 -11.08
N VAL A 492 -11.13 9.26 -11.38
CA VAL A 492 -10.86 9.74 -12.74
C VAL A 492 -9.54 9.16 -13.23
N PHE A 493 -8.49 9.19 -12.39
CA PHE A 493 -7.19 8.59 -12.70
C PHE A 493 -7.30 7.10 -13.06
N TRP A 494 -8.03 6.32 -12.26
CA TRP A 494 -8.24 4.89 -12.55
C TRP A 494 -9.04 4.66 -13.84
N SER A 495 -9.91 5.60 -14.19
CA SER A 495 -10.72 5.53 -15.41
C SER A 495 -9.99 5.92 -16.70
N LEU A 496 -8.79 6.49 -16.61
CA LEU A 496 -8.01 6.94 -17.77
C LEU A 496 -7.68 5.76 -18.69
N GLY A 497 -8.01 5.90 -19.98
CA GLY A 497 -7.67 4.93 -21.02
C GLY A 497 -8.39 3.58 -20.91
N LEU A 498 -9.47 3.48 -20.12
CA LEU A 498 -10.27 2.26 -20.06
C LEU A 498 -11.02 2.02 -21.39
N PRO A 499 -11.15 0.76 -21.83
CA PRO A 499 -11.94 0.43 -23.02
C PRO A 499 -13.42 0.80 -22.85
N ALA A 500 -14.08 1.23 -23.95
CA ALA A 500 -15.49 1.64 -23.96
C ALA A 500 -16.47 0.64 -23.31
N HIS A 501 -16.17 -0.67 -23.35
CA HIS A 501 -17.02 -1.70 -22.73
C HIS A 501 -16.92 -1.76 -21.20
N VAL A 502 -15.80 -1.30 -20.62
CA VAL A 502 -15.56 -1.20 -19.17
C VAL A 502 -16.01 0.15 -18.63
N GLU A 503 -16.14 1.16 -19.49
CA GLU A 503 -16.62 2.49 -19.08
C GLU A 503 -18.01 2.48 -18.45
N ASN A 504 -18.83 1.45 -18.69
CA ASN A 504 -20.15 1.33 -18.06
C ASN A 504 -20.11 0.88 -16.60
N GLU A 505 -18.96 0.42 -16.08
CA GLU A 505 -18.77 0.11 -14.66
C GLU A 505 -18.50 1.37 -13.81
N LYS A 506 -18.37 2.55 -14.44
CA LYS A 506 -17.93 3.86 -13.89
C LYS A 506 -18.81 4.51 -12.80
N HIS A 507 -19.81 3.85 -12.21
CA HIS A 507 -20.81 4.56 -11.39
C HIS A 507 -20.85 4.22 -9.90
N VAL A 508 -19.92 3.41 -9.37
CA VAL A 508 -19.87 3.15 -7.93
C VAL A 508 -18.90 4.11 -7.25
N GLY A 509 -19.41 5.24 -6.75
CA GLY A 509 -18.71 6.08 -5.75
C GLY A 509 -18.22 7.46 -6.19
N SER A 510 -18.29 7.81 -7.48
CA SER A 510 -17.90 9.17 -7.93
C SER A 510 -19.00 10.21 -7.62
N PRO A 511 -18.65 11.44 -7.17
CA PRO A 511 -19.60 12.54 -7.12
C PRO A 511 -20.21 12.78 -8.50
N ALA A 512 -21.53 12.88 -8.57
CA ALA A 512 -22.20 13.22 -9.83
C ALA A 512 -21.70 14.59 -10.33
N PRO A 513 -21.44 14.77 -11.64
CA PRO A 513 -21.14 16.07 -12.18
C PRO A 513 -22.30 17.02 -11.87
N THR A 514 -22.01 18.17 -11.26
CA THR A 514 -22.96 19.20 -10.80
C THR A 514 -23.79 19.86 -11.92
N LYS A 515 -23.66 19.38 -13.16
CA LYS A 515 -24.43 19.83 -14.32
C LYS A 515 -24.95 18.64 -15.14
N LYS A 516 -25.91 17.91 -14.59
CA LYS A 516 -27.00 17.36 -15.42
C LYS A 516 -28.29 18.00 -14.94
N ALA A 517 -28.65 19.08 -15.63
CA ALA A 517 -29.97 19.67 -15.54
C ALA A 517 -31.04 18.64 -15.93
N ASN A 518 -32.17 18.71 -15.24
CA ASN A 518 -33.37 17.92 -15.44
C ASN A 518 -33.66 17.60 -16.91
N GLY A 519 -33.63 16.31 -17.23
CA GLY A 519 -34.09 15.75 -18.49
C GLY A 519 -33.84 14.24 -18.47
N ASP A 520 -34.93 13.47 -18.56
CA ASP A 520 -34.94 12.02 -18.81
C ASP A 520 -34.74 11.10 -17.60
N ALA A 521 -35.58 11.31 -16.59
CA ALA A 521 -35.97 10.23 -15.69
C ALA A 521 -36.93 9.27 -16.42
N HIS A 522 -36.42 8.30 -17.19
CA HIS A 522 -37.07 7.01 -17.47
C HIS A 522 -36.14 6.08 -18.27
N GLN A 523 -35.26 5.35 -17.58
CA GLN A 523 -34.88 3.96 -17.91
C GLN A 523 -33.99 3.41 -16.80
N GLN A 524 -34.62 3.00 -15.69
CA GLN A 524 -33.99 2.02 -14.79
C GLN A 524 -33.97 0.68 -15.53
N GLN A 525 -32.90 0.43 -16.29
CA GLN A 525 -32.62 -0.91 -16.77
C GLN A 525 -32.25 -1.78 -15.57
N ARG A 526 -33.04 -2.82 -15.32
CA ARG A 526 -32.77 -3.87 -14.34
C ARG A 526 -31.35 -4.43 -14.57
N PRO A 527 -30.60 -4.80 -13.51
CA PRO A 527 -29.35 -5.53 -13.68
C PRO A 527 -29.65 -6.79 -14.51
N LYS A 528 -29.01 -6.94 -15.67
CA LYS A 528 -29.03 -8.20 -16.40
C LYS A 528 -28.31 -9.23 -15.52
N GLU A 529 -29.02 -10.30 -15.19
CA GLU A 529 -28.50 -11.50 -14.54
C GLU A 529 -27.35 -12.03 -15.41
N TYR A 530 -26.12 -11.91 -14.90
CA TYR A 530 -24.92 -12.31 -15.62
C TYR A 530 -24.82 -13.84 -15.62
N ASP A 531 -24.79 -14.42 -16.81
CA ASP A 531 -24.51 -15.83 -17.05
C ASP A 531 -23.09 -16.17 -16.58
N HIS A 532 -22.99 -17.04 -15.57
CA HIS A 532 -21.74 -17.43 -14.90
C HIS A 532 -20.86 -18.40 -15.70
N SER A 533 -21.14 -18.64 -16.99
CA SER A 533 -20.54 -19.75 -17.76
C SER A 533 -19.30 -19.40 -18.61
N SER A 534 -18.74 -18.19 -18.54
CA SER A 534 -17.48 -17.86 -19.24
C SER A 534 -16.61 -16.83 -18.48
N LEU A 535 -16.10 -17.20 -17.30
CA LEU A 535 -15.14 -16.36 -16.57
C LEU A 535 -13.74 -16.42 -17.22
N SER A 536 -13.53 -15.57 -18.22
CA SER A 536 -12.21 -14.96 -18.39
C SER A 536 -11.90 -14.21 -17.08
N PRO A 537 -10.70 -14.33 -16.49
CA PRO A 537 -10.37 -13.55 -15.30
C PRO A 537 -10.57 -12.06 -15.60
N VAL A 538 -11.41 -11.39 -14.81
CA VAL A 538 -11.64 -9.94 -14.92
C VAL A 538 -10.27 -9.26 -14.81
N ARG A 539 -9.84 -8.59 -15.87
CA ARG A 539 -8.56 -7.90 -15.91
C ARG A 539 -8.58 -6.77 -14.87
N ASP A 540 -7.59 -6.76 -13.98
CA ASP A 540 -7.37 -5.64 -13.08
C ASP A 540 -6.63 -4.51 -13.80
N TYR A 541 -7.36 -3.48 -14.22
CA TYR A 541 -6.81 -2.31 -14.92
C TYR A 541 -6.01 -1.35 -14.01
N LYS A 542 -5.99 -1.58 -12.70
CA LYS A 542 -5.15 -0.79 -11.78
C LYS A 542 -3.70 -1.26 -11.86
N THR A 543 -3.48 -2.57 -11.77
CA THR A 543 -2.16 -3.21 -11.84
C THR A 543 -1.72 -3.52 -13.26
N ASN A 544 -2.68 -3.78 -14.17
CA ASN A 544 -2.42 -4.13 -15.58
C ASN A 544 -3.19 -3.20 -16.53
N PRO A 545 -2.87 -1.89 -16.58
CA PRO A 545 -3.54 -0.93 -17.46
C PRO A 545 -3.35 -1.26 -18.94
N THR A 546 -4.20 -0.69 -19.81
CA THR A 546 -3.97 -0.65 -21.25
C THR A 546 -2.74 0.22 -21.58
N GLU A 547 -2.17 0.07 -22.77
CA GLU A 547 -1.00 0.86 -23.18
C GLU A 547 -1.33 2.36 -23.24
N GLU A 548 -2.54 2.70 -23.70
CA GLU A 548 -3.04 4.07 -23.76
C GLU A 548 -3.25 4.65 -22.36
N ALA A 549 -3.85 3.87 -21.45
CA ALA A 549 -3.99 4.27 -20.05
C ALA A 549 -2.63 4.53 -19.41
N LEU A 550 -1.66 3.64 -19.64
CA LEU A 550 -0.33 3.75 -19.07
C LEU A 550 0.38 5.03 -19.55
N LYS A 551 0.37 5.31 -20.86
CA LYS A 551 0.95 6.55 -21.42
C LYS A 551 0.32 7.82 -20.83
N LEU A 552 -1.00 7.84 -20.64
CA LEU A 552 -1.69 8.98 -20.04
C LEU A 552 -1.31 9.16 -18.56
N ARG A 553 -1.25 8.05 -17.80
CA ARG A 553 -0.83 8.07 -16.40
C ARG A 553 0.64 8.50 -16.28
N GLU A 554 1.52 8.02 -17.14
CA GLU A 554 2.93 8.44 -17.24
C GLU A 554 3.06 9.95 -17.45
N LEU A 555 2.34 10.52 -18.43
CA LEU A 555 2.36 11.96 -18.68
C LEU A 555 1.88 12.77 -17.47
N LEU A 556 0.83 12.30 -16.79
CA LEU A 556 0.31 12.95 -15.59
C LEU A 556 1.33 12.91 -14.44
N GLY A 557 1.96 11.74 -14.20
CA GLY A 557 3.01 11.58 -13.21
C GLY A 557 4.22 12.49 -13.52
N ARG A 558 4.68 12.52 -14.77
CA ARG A 558 5.81 13.35 -15.20
C ARG A 558 5.52 14.84 -15.02
N ALA A 559 4.31 15.29 -15.37
CA ALA A 559 3.89 16.68 -15.14
C ALA A 559 3.95 17.06 -13.65
N TYR A 560 3.41 16.19 -12.78
CA TYR A 560 3.44 16.40 -11.33
C TYR A 560 4.87 16.51 -10.77
N LEU A 561 5.78 15.64 -11.21
CA LEU A 561 7.19 15.67 -10.78
C LEU A 561 7.91 16.93 -11.25
N LEU A 562 7.65 17.38 -12.49
CA LEU A 562 8.21 18.62 -13.02
C LEU A 562 7.68 19.85 -12.29
N ASP A 563 6.39 19.88 -11.93
CA ASP A 563 5.81 20.93 -11.09
C ASP A 563 6.51 21.00 -9.73
N LEU A 564 6.65 19.86 -9.03
CA LEU A 564 7.36 19.79 -7.75
C LEU A 564 8.82 20.24 -7.87
N ALA A 565 9.54 19.75 -8.88
CA ALA A 565 10.94 20.11 -9.10
C ALA A 565 11.13 21.60 -9.40
N MET A 566 10.24 22.19 -10.20
CA MET A 566 10.24 23.64 -10.46
C MET A 566 9.93 24.44 -9.20
N LEU A 567 8.93 24.04 -8.42
CA LEU A 567 8.61 24.73 -7.18
C LEU A 567 9.73 24.61 -6.14
N ALA A 568 10.45 23.48 -6.08
CA ALA A 568 11.61 23.29 -5.22
C ALA A 568 12.83 24.16 -5.59
N GLN A 569 12.91 24.66 -6.83
CA GLN A 569 13.91 25.69 -7.23
C GLN A 569 13.58 27.09 -6.68
N SER A 570 12.40 27.27 -6.08
CA SER A 570 11.97 28.55 -5.53
C SER A 570 12.69 28.86 -4.22
N ASP A 571 12.85 30.15 -3.92
CA ASP A 571 13.45 30.61 -2.67
C ASP A 571 12.45 30.46 -1.51
N LYS A 572 11.14 30.64 -1.80
CA LYS A 572 10.04 30.45 -0.86
C LYS A 572 8.91 29.63 -1.50
N VAL A 573 8.12 28.91 -0.69
CA VAL A 573 6.99 28.10 -1.13
C VAL A 573 5.77 28.35 -0.24
N VAL A 574 4.61 28.55 -0.85
CA VAL A 574 3.30 28.67 -0.19
C VAL A 574 2.40 27.53 -0.66
N CYS A 575 1.89 26.72 0.27
CA CYS A 575 1.05 25.58 -0.07
C CYS A 575 0.16 25.11 1.09
N GLY A 576 -0.81 24.24 0.84
CA GLY A 576 -1.65 23.61 1.87
C GLY A 576 -1.17 22.20 2.25
N VAL A 577 -0.86 21.96 3.53
CA VAL A 577 -0.22 20.71 4.00
C VAL A 577 -1.08 19.45 3.82
N SER A 578 -2.41 19.56 3.70
CA SER A 578 -3.34 18.48 3.31
C SER A 578 -2.96 17.80 1.99
N SER A 579 -2.16 18.46 1.16
CA SER A 579 -1.56 17.91 -0.03
C SER A 579 -0.20 17.28 0.23
N ASN A 580 -0.02 16.03 -0.20
CA ASN A 580 1.30 15.38 -0.22
C ASN A 580 2.33 16.18 -1.01
N ALA A 581 1.92 16.94 -2.03
CA ALA A 581 2.82 17.84 -2.76
C ALA A 581 3.43 18.91 -1.85
N CYS A 582 2.62 19.50 -0.96
CA CYS A 582 3.10 20.51 -0.02
C CYS A 582 4.08 19.91 1.01
N ARG A 583 3.77 18.70 1.51
CA ARG A 583 4.66 17.94 2.40
C ARG A 583 5.98 17.58 1.74
N ILE A 584 5.93 17.14 0.48
CA ILE A 584 7.10 16.86 -0.35
C ILE A 584 7.94 18.12 -0.52
N LEU A 585 7.33 19.26 -0.84
CA LEU A 585 8.06 20.51 -1.04
C LEU A 585 8.82 20.93 0.23
N ALA A 586 8.27 20.72 1.43
CA ALA A 586 9.02 20.92 2.67
C ALA A 586 10.29 20.04 2.71
N VAL A 587 10.15 18.75 2.42
CA VAL A 587 11.29 17.80 2.35
C VAL A 587 12.31 18.22 1.28
N MET A 588 11.86 18.67 0.11
CA MET A 588 12.73 19.12 -0.99
C MET A 588 13.49 20.42 -0.66
N LEU A 589 12.91 21.30 0.14
CA LEU A 589 13.59 22.51 0.63
C LEU A 589 14.62 22.19 1.72
N GLY A 590 14.38 21.14 2.52
CA GLY A 590 15.19 20.78 3.68
C GLY A 590 14.73 21.53 4.95
N TRP A 591 15.14 21.03 6.11
CA TRP A 591 14.61 21.49 7.39
C TRP A 591 14.91 22.97 7.65
N ASP A 592 16.17 23.37 7.47
CA ASP A 592 16.64 24.71 7.80
C ASP A 592 15.87 25.75 6.97
N ARG A 593 15.69 25.51 5.67
CA ARG A 593 14.88 26.38 4.81
C ARG A 593 13.41 26.32 5.16
N ALA A 594 12.83 25.12 5.25
CA ALA A 594 11.39 24.97 5.45
C ALA A 594 10.91 25.56 6.77
N PHE A 595 11.63 25.29 7.86
CA PHE A 595 11.14 25.48 9.23
C PHE A 595 11.91 26.53 10.03
N GLU A 596 13.24 26.61 9.90
CA GLU A 596 14.05 27.59 10.66
C GLU A 596 13.99 28.97 10.00
N ASN A 597 14.21 29.02 8.68
CA ASN A 597 14.11 30.23 7.86
C ASN A 597 12.67 30.57 7.46
N LYS A 598 11.73 29.65 7.71
CA LYS A 598 10.30 29.81 7.38
C LYS A 598 10.06 30.11 5.89
N ASP A 599 10.83 29.46 5.01
CA ASP A 599 10.66 29.57 3.55
C ASP A 599 9.51 28.70 3.04
N TRP A 600 9.00 27.76 3.84
CA TRP A 600 7.82 26.96 3.53
C TRP A 600 6.64 27.41 4.39
N ILE A 601 5.60 27.97 3.74
CA ILE A 601 4.41 28.49 4.42
C ILE A 601 3.21 27.59 4.15
N ASN A 602 2.74 26.96 5.21
CA ASN A 602 1.49 26.22 5.23
C ASN A 602 0.30 27.18 5.39
N VAL A 603 -0.64 27.13 4.44
CA VAL A 603 -1.87 27.93 4.48
C VAL A 603 -3.11 27.15 4.95
N ASP A 604 -2.99 25.87 5.28
CA ASP A 604 -4.15 25.04 5.67
C ASP A 604 -4.69 25.32 7.06
N TYR A 605 -3.83 25.72 7.99
CA TYR A 605 -4.26 26.25 9.27
C TYR A 605 -4.33 27.77 9.14
N GLY A 606 -5.33 28.43 9.73
CA GLY A 606 -5.43 29.90 9.71
C GLY A 606 -4.14 30.57 10.19
N ASP A 607 -4.04 31.90 10.05
CA ASP A 607 -2.89 32.71 10.48
C ASP A 607 -2.52 32.60 11.99
N GLY A 608 -3.24 31.78 12.78
CA GLY A 608 -2.96 31.48 14.19
C GLY A 608 -2.90 29.98 14.54
N GLY A 609 -2.72 29.08 13.57
CA GLY A 609 -2.89 27.64 13.77
C GLY A 609 -1.63 26.79 13.89
N GLY A 610 -0.47 27.37 14.18
CA GLY A 610 0.73 26.62 14.57
C GLY A 610 1.24 27.16 15.90
N GLY A 611 1.14 26.35 16.96
CA GLY A 611 1.90 26.64 18.18
C GLY A 611 3.39 26.74 17.85
N GLU A 612 4.16 27.50 18.64
CA GLU A 612 5.60 27.55 18.49
C GLU A 612 6.17 26.11 18.54
N GLY A 613 6.74 25.64 17.43
CA GLY A 613 7.26 24.28 17.27
C GLY A 613 6.34 23.26 16.58
N ASP A 614 5.07 23.58 16.31
CA ASP A 614 4.19 22.75 15.47
C ASP A 614 4.08 23.34 14.06
N TYR A 615 4.86 22.77 13.14
CA TYR A 615 4.85 23.16 11.73
C TYR A 615 3.63 22.64 10.96
N GLY A 616 2.77 21.84 11.61
CA GLY A 616 1.64 21.15 10.99
C GLY A 616 2.07 20.13 9.92
N TRP A 617 3.35 19.77 9.86
CA TRP A 617 3.91 18.83 8.90
C TRP A 617 3.92 17.41 9.46
N SER A 618 3.32 16.47 8.74
CA SER A 618 3.45 15.04 9.03
C SER A 618 3.70 14.29 7.73
N VAL A 619 4.45 13.18 7.80
CA VAL A 619 4.70 12.35 6.62
C VAL A 619 3.42 11.64 6.13
N PHE A 620 2.56 11.21 7.06
CA PHE A 620 1.27 10.58 6.80
C PHE A 620 0.17 11.16 7.69
N ASP A 621 -1.08 10.99 7.25
CA ASP A 621 -2.30 11.33 8.01
C ASP A 621 -2.85 10.04 8.61
N TYR A 622 -2.41 9.68 9.83
CA TYR A 622 -2.99 8.56 10.58
C TYR A 622 -3.91 9.06 11.68
#